data_AF-A0A4R5V3S6-F1
#
_entry.id   AF-A0A4R5V3S6-F1
#
_cell.length_a   1.000
_cell.length_b   1.000
_cell.length_c   1.000
_cell.angle_alpha   90.00
_cell.angle_beta   90.00
_cell.angle_gamma   90.00
#
_symmetry.space_group_name_H-M   'P 1'
#
loop_
_entity.id
_entity.type
_entity.pdbx_description
1 polymer ?
#
loop_
_entity_poly.entity_id
_entity_poly.type
_entity_poly.pdbx_seq_one_letter_code
_entity_poly.pdbx_strand_id
1 'polypeptide(L)'
;MRAKLTFIGAIALALFISSCSESKNEEQRDQMLEVQTNWEDERDELQADLRELETEIDKKMIDLKAEKEKADADLKAEIEKMEAELQDEKSEVQKALADLENASKNTWTDVKAAVDKTTKDIESEWKNFKTNIDGLLSGNSN
;
A
#
# COMPACT_ATOMS: atom_id res chain seq x y z
N MET A 1 42.55 15.29 68.64
CA MET A 1 41.83 15.27 67.35
C MET A 1 42.17 16.53 66.59
N ARG A 2 42.56 16.42 65.32
CA ARG A 2 43.15 17.50 64.52
C ARG A 2 42.08 18.45 63.99
N ALA A 3 42.38 19.75 64.05
CA ALA A 3 41.63 20.86 63.48
C ALA A 3 41.72 20.92 61.94
N LYS A 4 40.77 21.64 61.31
CA LYS A 4 40.95 22.65 60.21
C LYS A 4 39.58 22.99 59.61
N LEU A 5 39.11 24.24 59.77
CA LEU A 5 39.26 25.41 58.88
C LEU A 5 38.29 25.41 57.68
N THR A 6 37.30 26.30 57.76
CA THR A 6 36.39 26.76 56.71
C THR A 6 37.13 27.36 55.51
N PHE A 7 36.68 27.07 54.29
CA PHE A 7 37.10 27.74 53.05
C PHE A 7 35.86 28.19 52.27
N ILE A 8 35.80 29.49 51.99
CA ILE A 8 34.93 30.14 51.01
C ILE A 8 35.53 29.88 49.62
N GLY A 9 34.71 29.58 48.61
CA GLY A 9 35.16 29.49 47.22
C GLY A 9 34.00 29.59 46.23
N ALA A 10 33.83 30.78 45.65
CA ALA A 10 32.97 31.00 44.50
C ALA A 10 33.55 30.31 43.26
N ILE A 11 32.71 29.61 42.50
CA ILE A 11 33.05 29.12 41.16
C ILE A 11 32.08 29.79 40.19
N ALA A 12 32.54 30.88 39.58
CA ALA A 12 32.06 31.29 38.28
C ALA A 12 32.59 30.28 37.26
N LEU A 13 31.71 29.52 36.61
CA LEU A 13 32.07 28.71 35.46
C LEU A 13 31.48 29.34 34.19
N ALA A 14 32.39 29.55 33.26
CA ALA A 14 32.28 30.43 32.11
C ALA A 14 31.26 29.99 31.06
N LEU A 15 30.70 31.00 30.38
CA LEU A 15 30.14 30.89 29.04
C LEU A 15 31.21 30.37 28.08
N PHE A 16 31.11 29.10 27.70
CA PHE A 16 31.77 28.60 26.50
C PHE A 16 30.82 28.79 25.31
N ILE A 17 30.96 29.94 24.67
CA ILE A 17 30.66 30.12 23.24
C ILE A 17 31.76 29.37 22.46
N SER A 18 31.63 28.05 22.38
CA SER A 18 32.41 27.24 21.44
C SER A 18 31.51 26.89 20.26
N SER A 19 31.80 27.55 19.14
CA SER A 19 31.73 27.00 17.79
C SER A 19 30.55 26.08 17.51
N CYS A 20 29.53 26.59 16.83
CA CYS A 20 28.70 25.77 15.95
C CYS A 20 29.61 25.13 14.90
N SER A 21 30.21 23.99 15.25
CA SER A 21 30.83 23.06 14.33
C SER A 21 29.71 22.34 13.59
N GLU A 22 29.67 22.63 12.31
CA GLU A 22 28.98 21.95 11.24
C GLU A 22 29.31 20.44 11.24
N SER A 23 28.53 19.64 11.95
CA SER A 23 28.58 18.16 11.85
C SER A 23 27.29 17.43 12.25
N LYS A 24 26.21 18.12 12.63
CA LYS A 24 24.89 17.51 12.87
C LYS A 24 23.97 17.48 11.63
N ASN A 25 24.46 17.98 10.51
CA ASN A 25 23.66 18.17 9.29
C ASN A 25 23.85 17.04 8.25
N GLU A 26 24.89 16.21 8.39
CA GLU A 26 25.16 15.12 7.44
C GLU A 26 24.36 13.86 7.77
N GLU A 27 24.39 13.35 9.01
CA GLU A 27 23.55 12.20 9.42
C GLU A 27 22.04 12.46 9.26
N GLN A 28 21.59 13.68 9.53
CA GLN A 28 20.18 14.06 9.32
C GLN A 28 19.80 14.13 7.84
N ARG A 29 20.74 14.48 6.94
CA ARG A 29 20.51 14.46 5.50
C ARG A 29 20.53 13.04 4.94
N ASP A 30 21.46 12.21 5.40
CA ASP A 30 21.56 10.82 4.95
C ASP A 30 20.34 10.01 5.40
N GLN A 31 19.88 10.16 6.64
CA GLN A 31 18.62 9.54 7.08
C GLN A 31 17.41 10.07 6.32
N MET A 32 17.40 11.36 5.96
CA MET A 32 16.29 11.93 5.19
C MET A 32 16.26 11.44 3.74
N LEU A 33 17.44 11.25 3.13
CA LEU A 33 17.65 10.69 1.79
C LEU A 33 17.32 9.19 1.76
N GLU A 34 17.80 8.40 2.73
CA GLU A 34 17.53 6.96 2.82
C GLU A 34 16.03 6.67 3.05
N VAL A 35 15.35 7.48 3.86
CA VAL A 35 13.88 7.39 4.02
C VAL A 35 13.16 7.99 2.79
N GLN A 36 13.81 8.83 1.96
CA GLN A 36 13.24 9.31 0.70
C GLN A 36 13.29 8.23 -0.38
N THR A 37 14.43 7.56 -0.54
CA THR A 37 14.58 6.49 -1.54
C THR A 37 13.68 5.30 -1.21
N ASN A 38 13.59 4.92 0.07
CA ASN A 38 12.79 3.76 0.46
C ASN A 38 11.28 3.92 0.19
N TRP A 39 10.72 5.13 0.34
CA TRP A 39 9.28 5.30 0.10
C TRP A 39 8.93 5.36 -1.39
N GLU A 40 9.79 5.93 -2.23
CA GLU A 40 9.57 6.00 -3.68
C GLU A 40 9.66 4.61 -4.31
N ASP A 41 10.62 3.79 -3.87
CA ASP A 41 10.77 2.40 -4.30
C ASP A 41 9.54 1.57 -3.87
N GLU A 42 9.12 1.65 -2.60
CA GLU A 42 7.90 0.94 -2.14
C GLU A 42 6.64 1.40 -2.89
N ARG A 43 6.54 2.68 -3.26
CA ARG A 43 5.43 3.20 -4.08
C ARG A 43 5.44 2.60 -5.46
N ASP A 44 6.58 2.56 -6.11
CA ASP A 44 6.71 2.05 -7.47
C ASP A 44 6.44 0.53 -7.52
N GLU A 45 6.86 -0.21 -6.49
CA GLU A 45 6.50 -1.62 -6.30
C GLU A 45 4.98 -1.81 -6.17
N LEU A 46 4.32 -1.08 -5.26
CA LEU A 46 2.86 -1.16 -5.10
C LEU A 46 2.10 -0.72 -6.35
N GLN A 47 2.61 0.24 -7.12
CA GLN A 47 2.02 0.62 -8.40
C GLN A 47 2.11 -0.53 -9.42
N ALA A 48 3.22 -1.25 -9.45
CA ALA A 48 3.39 -2.41 -10.33
C ALA A 48 2.39 -3.51 -9.96
N ASP A 49 2.28 -3.85 -8.67
CA ASP A 49 1.36 -4.87 -8.16
C ASP A 49 -0.10 -4.54 -8.48
N LEU A 50 -0.53 -3.29 -8.28
CA LEU A 50 -1.89 -2.86 -8.60
C LEU A 50 -2.18 -2.88 -10.10
N ARG A 51 -1.20 -2.55 -10.95
CA ARG A 51 -1.36 -2.65 -12.42
C ARG A 51 -1.43 -4.10 -12.90
N GLU A 52 -0.70 -4.99 -12.24
CA GLU A 52 -0.82 -6.43 -12.47
C GLU A 52 -2.23 -6.91 -12.12
N LEU A 53 -2.75 -6.54 -10.94
CA LEU A 53 -4.10 -6.87 -10.51
C LEU A 53 -5.17 -6.33 -11.48
N GLU A 54 -5.06 -5.09 -11.95
CA GLU A 54 -5.95 -4.53 -12.98
C GLU A 54 -5.93 -5.38 -14.27
N THR A 55 -4.74 -5.82 -14.67
CA THR A 55 -4.57 -6.68 -15.86
C THR A 55 -5.16 -8.07 -15.66
N GLU A 56 -5.09 -8.63 -14.46
CA GLU A 56 -5.73 -9.91 -14.13
C GLU A 56 -7.26 -9.81 -14.19
N ILE A 57 -7.83 -8.71 -13.68
CA ILE A 57 -9.27 -8.42 -13.79
C ILE A 57 -9.69 -8.40 -15.25
N ASP A 58 -8.96 -7.67 -16.10
CA ASP A 58 -9.26 -7.59 -17.53
C ASP A 58 -9.24 -8.96 -18.22
N LYS A 59 -8.26 -9.81 -17.89
CA LYS A 59 -8.20 -11.18 -18.42
C LYS A 59 -9.42 -12.00 -18.00
N LYS A 60 -9.86 -11.89 -16.75
CA LYS A 60 -11.05 -12.62 -16.27
C LYS A 60 -12.34 -12.14 -16.89
N MET A 61 -12.49 -10.84 -17.12
CA MET A 61 -13.63 -10.31 -17.87
C MET A 61 -13.66 -10.86 -19.30
N ILE A 62 -12.51 -11.03 -19.96
CA ILE A 62 -12.43 -11.64 -21.29
C ILE A 62 -12.84 -13.12 -21.24
N ASP A 63 -12.33 -13.88 -20.27
CA ASP A 63 -12.68 -15.29 -20.08
C ASP A 63 -14.19 -15.46 -19.85
N LEU A 64 -14.77 -14.65 -18.97
CA LEU A 64 -16.21 -14.66 -18.70
C LEU A 64 -17.04 -14.35 -19.94
N LYS A 65 -16.65 -13.36 -20.74
CA LYS A 65 -17.33 -13.05 -22.01
C LYS A 65 -17.34 -14.25 -22.95
N ALA A 66 -16.20 -14.97 -23.05
CA ALA A 66 -16.11 -16.15 -23.89
C ALA A 66 -17.01 -17.30 -23.40
N GLU A 67 -17.15 -17.47 -22.08
CA GLU A 67 -18.08 -18.44 -21.50
C GLU A 67 -19.54 -18.00 -21.67
N LYS A 68 -19.83 -16.70 -21.55
CA LYS A 68 -21.16 -16.12 -21.74
C LYS A 68 -21.73 -16.43 -23.12
N GLU A 69 -20.92 -16.37 -24.16
CA GLU A 69 -21.36 -16.67 -25.54
C GLU A 69 -21.85 -18.11 -25.72
N LYS A 70 -21.34 -19.05 -24.90
CA LYS A 70 -21.70 -20.49 -24.96
C LYS A 70 -22.80 -20.87 -23.96
N ALA A 71 -23.11 -19.98 -23.03
CA ALA A 71 -24.05 -20.20 -21.94
C ALA A 71 -25.52 -20.11 -22.38
N ASP A 72 -26.38 -20.81 -21.65
CA ASP A 72 -27.83 -20.63 -21.73
C ASP A 72 -28.28 -19.32 -21.05
N ALA A 73 -29.57 -19.05 -21.03
CA ALA A 73 -30.10 -17.79 -20.53
C ALA A 73 -29.84 -17.57 -19.02
N ASP A 74 -29.92 -18.64 -18.22
CA ASP A 74 -29.77 -18.56 -16.77
C ASP A 74 -28.30 -18.35 -16.40
N LEU A 75 -27.40 -19.13 -17.01
CA LEU A 75 -25.96 -18.96 -16.82
C LEU A 75 -25.45 -17.62 -17.37
N LYS A 76 -26.03 -17.10 -18.46
CA LYS A 76 -25.72 -15.75 -18.95
C LYS A 76 -25.99 -14.67 -17.90
N ALA A 77 -27.12 -14.74 -17.21
CA ALA A 77 -27.46 -13.76 -16.19
C ALA A 77 -26.49 -13.80 -15.00
N GLU A 78 -26.07 -14.98 -14.58
CA GLU A 78 -25.06 -15.14 -13.52
C GLU A 78 -23.69 -14.63 -13.97
N ILE A 79 -23.28 -14.89 -15.21
CA ILE A 79 -22.04 -14.34 -15.77
C ILE A 79 -22.10 -12.82 -15.85
N GLU A 80 -23.22 -12.22 -16.24
CA GLU A 80 -23.38 -10.75 -16.28
C GLU A 80 -23.23 -10.11 -14.90
N LYS A 81 -23.74 -10.77 -13.86
CA LYS A 81 -23.55 -10.33 -12.48
C LYS A 81 -22.08 -10.36 -12.08
N MET A 82 -21.38 -11.45 -12.41
CA MET A 82 -19.94 -11.59 -12.15
C MET A 82 -19.10 -10.58 -12.95
N GLU A 83 -19.48 -10.26 -14.19
CA GLU A 83 -18.85 -9.19 -14.98
C GLU A 83 -18.98 -7.82 -14.30
N ALA A 84 -20.14 -7.54 -13.67
CA ALA A 84 -20.37 -6.30 -12.94
C ALA A 84 -19.54 -6.21 -11.66
N GLU A 85 -19.45 -7.30 -10.89
CA GLU A 85 -18.62 -7.38 -9.67
C GLU A 85 -17.14 -7.12 -10.00
N LEU A 86 -16.59 -7.75 -11.05
CA LEU A 86 -15.22 -7.48 -11.51
C LEU A 86 -15.01 -6.04 -11.98
N GLN A 87 -16.02 -5.42 -12.58
CA GLN A 87 -15.93 -4.02 -13.03
C GLN A 87 -15.86 -3.05 -11.84
N ASP A 88 -16.55 -3.37 -10.76
CA ASP A 88 -16.48 -2.61 -9.51
C ASP A 88 -15.10 -2.77 -8.86
N GLU A 89 -14.57 -4.01 -8.75
CA GLU A 89 -13.22 -4.28 -8.26
C GLU A 89 -12.15 -3.52 -9.08
N LYS A 90 -12.27 -3.52 -10.41
CA LYS A 90 -11.37 -2.75 -11.29
C LYS A 90 -11.37 -1.27 -10.94
N SER A 91 -12.54 -0.72 -10.66
CA SER A 91 -12.70 0.70 -10.30
C SER A 91 -12.03 1.00 -8.95
N GLU A 92 -12.07 0.07 -7.99
CA GLU A 92 -11.37 0.20 -6.71
C GLU A 92 -9.84 0.16 -6.87
N VAL A 93 -9.32 -0.72 -7.73
CA VAL A 93 -7.88 -0.77 -8.07
C VAL A 93 -7.42 0.54 -8.72
N GLN A 94 -8.19 1.05 -9.68
CA GLN A 94 -7.87 2.32 -10.34
C GLN A 94 -7.87 3.50 -9.37
N LYS A 95 -8.78 3.51 -8.39
CA LYS A 95 -8.78 4.50 -7.33
C LYS A 95 -7.56 4.36 -6.42
N ALA A 96 -7.20 3.15 -6.03
CA ALA A 96 -6.00 2.88 -5.23
C ALA A 96 -4.71 3.33 -5.95
N LEU A 97 -4.62 3.09 -7.26
CA LEU A 97 -3.53 3.61 -8.11
C LEU A 97 -3.48 5.14 -8.10
N ALA A 98 -4.63 5.82 -8.24
CA ALA A 98 -4.68 7.28 -8.21
C ALA A 98 -4.30 7.84 -6.83
N ASP A 99 -4.74 7.21 -5.74
CA ASP A 99 -4.38 7.59 -4.38
C ASP A 99 -2.86 7.41 -4.14
N LEU A 100 -2.28 6.34 -4.70
CA LEU A 100 -0.86 6.03 -4.65
C LEU A 100 0.01 7.02 -5.45
N GLU A 101 -0.43 7.38 -6.67
CA GLU A 101 0.23 8.38 -7.53
C GLU A 101 0.24 9.78 -6.89
N ASN A 102 -0.80 10.13 -6.13
CA ASN A 102 -0.93 11.42 -5.45
C ASN A 102 -0.38 11.44 -4.02
N ALA A 103 0.10 10.31 -3.51
CA ALA A 103 0.61 10.21 -2.15
C ALA A 103 1.85 11.09 -1.95
N SER A 104 1.95 11.70 -0.77
CA SER A 104 3.16 12.33 -0.29
C SER A 104 3.80 11.48 0.80
N LYS A 105 5.06 11.72 1.12
CA LYS A 105 5.75 11.06 2.25
C LYS A 105 4.99 11.18 3.58
N ASN A 106 4.28 12.29 3.80
CA ASN A 106 3.51 12.53 5.04
C ASN A 106 2.17 11.77 5.07
N THR A 107 1.66 11.32 3.93
CA THR A 107 0.42 10.54 3.81
C THR A 107 0.70 9.07 3.48
N TRP A 108 1.98 8.68 3.38
CA TRP A 108 2.41 7.38 2.87
C TRP A 108 1.81 6.21 3.66
N THR A 109 1.91 6.27 5.00
CA THR A 109 1.41 5.20 5.88
C THR A 109 -0.10 4.97 5.71
N ASP A 110 -0.87 6.04 5.56
CA ASP A 110 -2.32 5.95 5.41
C ASP A 110 -2.72 5.39 4.03
N VAL A 111 -2.06 5.87 2.97
CA VAL A 111 -2.28 5.38 1.60
C VAL A 111 -1.88 3.91 1.49
N LYS A 112 -0.72 3.52 2.03
CA LYS A 112 -0.27 2.12 2.06
C LYS A 112 -1.29 1.22 2.78
N ALA A 113 -1.79 1.66 3.94
CA ALA A 113 -2.80 0.89 4.68
C ALA A 113 -4.12 0.76 3.90
N ALA A 114 -4.53 1.80 3.17
CA ALA A 114 -5.71 1.75 2.31
C ALA A 114 -5.53 0.80 1.12
N VAL A 115 -4.39 0.87 0.43
CA VAL A 115 -4.02 -0.03 -0.67
C VAL A 115 -3.97 -1.47 -0.19
N ASP A 116 -3.28 -1.75 0.91
CA ASP A 116 -3.20 -3.09 1.51
C ASP A 116 -4.57 -3.67 1.84
N LYS A 117 -5.50 -2.82 2.30
CA LYS A 117 -6.88 -3.21 2.57
C LYS A 117 -7.61 -3.53 1.27
N THR A 118 -7.56 -2.65 0.27
CA THR A 118 -8.19 -2.87 -1.04
C THR A 118 -7.70 -4.16 -1.68
N THR A 119 -6.39 -4.41 -1.68
CA THR A 119 -5.82 -5.65 -2.25
C THR A 119 -6.34 -6.89 -1.53
N LYS A 120 -6.44 -6.87 -0.19
CA LYS A 120 -6.99 -7.99 0.60
C LYS A 120 -8.47 -8.23 0.37
N ASP A 121 -9.24 -7.14 0.28
CA ASP A 121 -10.67 -7.21 0.01
C ASP A 121 -10.90 -7.86 -1.37
N ILE A 122 -10.17 -7.41 -2.40
CA ILE A 122 -10.21 -8.01 -3.74
C ILE A 122 -9.75 -9.47 -3.72
N GLU A 123 -8.67 -9.82 -3.01
CA GLU A 123 -8.20 -11.22 -2.91
C GLU A 123 -9.28 -12.13 -2.29
N SER A 124 -10.05 -11.60 -1.33
CA SER A 124 -11.18 -12.30 -0.74
C SER A 124 -12.31 -12.49 -1.74
N GLU A 125 -12.70 -11.43 -2.44
CA GLU A 125 -13.76 -11.51 -3.46
C GLU A 125 -13.36 -12.45 -4.61
N TRP A 126 -12.10 -12.47 -5.01
CA TRP A 126 -11.61 -13.37 -6.04
C TRP A 126 -11.75 -14.85 -5.69
N LYS A 127 -11.54 -15.20 -4.41
CA LYS A 127 -11.74 -16.57 -3.91
C LYS A 127 -13.21 -16.95 -4.00
N ASN A 128 -14.11 -16.02 -3.69
CA ASN A 128 -15.55 -16.22 -3.80
C ASN A 128 -15.96 -16.37 -5.27
N PHE A 129 -15.50 -15.45 -6.11
CA PHE A 129 -15.71 -15.44 -7.55
C PHE A 129 -15.29 -16.76 -8.21
N LYS A 130 -14.08 -17.24 -7.92
CA LYS A 130 -13.58 -18.53 -8.45
C LYS A 130 -14.48 -19.70 -8.02
N THR A 131 -14.89 -19.71 -6.76
CA THR A 131 -15.80 -20.74 -6.23
C THR A 131 -17.15 -20.70 -6.93
N ASN A 132 -17.69 -19.50 -7.21
CA ASN A 132 -18.94 -19.32 -7.92
C ASN A 132 -18.84 -19.82 -9.37
N ILE A 133 -17.78 -19.45 -10.10
CA ILE A 133 -17.54 -19.95 -11.47
C ILE A 133 -17.46 -21.48 -11.50
N ASP A 134 -16.64 -22.07 -10.63
CA ASP A 134 -16.45 -23.53 -10.61
C ASP A 134 -17.78 -24.25 -10.34
N GLY A 135 -18.63 -23.69 -9.46
CA GLY A 135 -19.97 -24.17 -9.18
C GLY A 135 -20.91 -24.06 -10.39
N LEU A 136 -20.92 -22.91 -11.07
CA LEU A 136 -21.75 -22.65 -12.25
C LEU A 136 -21.40 -23.59 -13.41
N LEU A 137 -20.11 -23.74 -13.72
CA LEU A 137 -19.64 -24.60 -14.81
C LEU A 137 -19.87 -26.09 -14.53
N SER A 138 -19.72 -26.52 -13.28
CA SER A 138 -19.98 -27.89 -12.86
C SER A 138 -21.48 -28.22 -12.87
N GLY A 139 -22.32 -27.26 -12.48
CA GLY A 139 -23.78 -27.42 -12.47
C GLY A 139 -24.40 -27.56 -13.86
N ASN A 140 -23.82 -26.89 -14.86
CA ASN A 140 -24.29 -26.92 -16.25
C ASN A 140 -23.92 -28.21 -17.02
N SER A 141 -23.06 -29.08 -16.49
CA SER A 141 -22.64 -30.33 -17.16
C SER A 141 -23.58 -31.54 -16.90
N ASN A 142 -24.75 -31.34 -16.29
CA ASN A 142 -25.74 -32.39 -15.96
C ASN A 142 -27.04 -32.26 -16.75
#